data_AF-A0A1Y1R2M7-F1
#
_entry.id   AF-A0A1Y1R2M7-F1
#
_cell.length_a   1.000
_cell.length_b   1.000
_cell.length_c   1.000
_cell.angle_alpha   90.00
_cell.angle_beta   90.00
_cell.angle_gamma   90.00
#
_symmetry.space_group_name_H-M   'P 1'
#
loop_
_entity.id
_entity.type
_entity.pdbx_description
1 polymer ?
#
loop_
_entity_poly.entity_id
_entity_poly.type
_entity_poly.pdbx_seq_one_letter_code
_entity_poly.pdbx_strand_id
1 'polypeptide(L)'
;MGAVSGRFALYATDTKGARRAVELERHLDQVDLFVGADARAVLPDFVCSFQRSVQEVLNTHLDHYECHIVFLRPGQSGWQLAGVLPLNSNRHRVLVIAVDAAAGICLPVYGEHETGRLHQLTEQVAWLMGLQSVLSFPSSQDEARQCLLSLGLRHGWTLEPASGAAFQRVATALFQKRPVAWVQSSGARPVWSPGSADGVVQHDSLDTLNPDAYEALVLVSDQCGISEKLAPHSDKTLIWRPKSLVVGVSCHRDTPLEVVGQGLVQFLDDNGLSIDSVRYLAGLDLQRHHPALNDFGIIHDIPLLTYRIEELLGADPEQPLARMKRLWESGRFSVADAAARHCSGATTALVPESTFCLQTDGPSVSMVICRIPDSHMATSRPESGVAGRHLPTHRGRHQIVVCSGVQCARAGSCHRLADYVRRLARDLGLDQGVREIQVASSVCCVACRYKNSAVIHEHLAAHESPVNDGVRLRGVHSFSRTQWQQILRAVNRRQPLKSLVAPSHLVPMGND
;
A
#
# COMPACT_ATOMS: atom_id res chain seq x y z
N MET A 1 -30.46 14.09 28.11
CA MET A 1 -30.25 13.01 27.13
C MET A 1 -29.29 12.01 27.75
N GLY A 2 -29.57 10.71 27.64
CA GLY A 2 -28.71 9.67 28.18
C GLY A 2 -27.35 9.66 27.48
N ALA A 3 -26.33 9.16 28.17
CA ALA A 3 -24.99 9.00 27.60
C ALA A 3 -25.02 8.07 26.37
N VAL A 4 -24.16 8.34 25.40
CA VAL A 4 -24.01 7.47 24.23
C VAL A 4 -23.30 6.20 24.68
N SER A 5 -23.98 5.06 24.60
CA SER A 5 -23.46 3.75 25.03
C SER A 5 -22.42 3.21 24.03
N GLY A 6 -21.24 2.85 24.51
CA GLY A 6 -20.15 2.26 23.74
C GLY A 6 -18.85 2.25 24.53
N ARG A 7 -17.75 1.76 23.93
CA ARG A 7 -16.38 1.97 24.45
C ARG A 7 -15.66 2.95 23.54
N PHE A 8 -15.25 4.10 24.09
CA PHE A 8 -14.68 5.19 23.30
C PHE A 8 -13.24 5.49 23.70
N ALA A 9 -12.41 5.78 22.70
CA ALA A 9 -11.09 6.34 22.92
C ALA A 9 -11.00 7.73 22.30
N LEU A 10 -10.61 8.72 23.11
CA LEU A 10 -10.42 10.10 22.65
C LEU A 10 -8.92 10.38 22.51
N TYR A 11 -8.52 10.98 21.40
CA TYR A 11 -7.11 11.31 21.14
C TYR A 11 -6.95 12.81 20.90
N ALA A 12 -6.10 13.47 21.69
CA ALA A 12 -5.79 14.88 21.49
C ALA A 12 -4.29 15.13 21.48
N THR A 13 -3.83 15.97 20.57
CA THR A 13 -2.40 16.29 20.37
C THR A 13 -1.99 17.66 20.87
N ASP A 14 -2.96 18.55 21.04
CA ASP A 14 -2.74 19.89 21.57
C ASP A 14 -3.69 20.18 22.74
N THR A 15 -3.41 21.26 23.46
CA THR A 15 -4.16 21.67 24.64
C THR A 15 -5.61 22.03 24.33
N LYS A 16 -5.89 22.53 23.11
CA LYS A 16 -7.24 22.96 22.71
C LYS A 16 -8.13 21.75 22.43
N GLY A 17 -7.64 20.79 21.65
CA GLY A 17 -8.27 19.51 21.40
C GLY A 17 -8.46 18.73 22.69
N ALA A 18 -7.50 18.77 23.61
CA ALA A 18 -7.61 18.05 24.88
C ALA A 18 -8.70 18.62 25.80
N ARG A 19 -8.88 19.96 25.84
CA ARG A 19 -10.02 20.58 26.54
C ARG A 19 -11.37 20.17 25.94
N ARG A 20 -11.45 20.11 24.62
CA ARG A 20 -12.67 19.71 23.89
C ARG A 20 -12.97 18.22 24.06
N ALA A 21 -11.94 17.39 24.17
CA ALA A 21 -12.08 15.98 24.48
C ALA A 21 -12.67 15.76 25.89
N VAL A 22 -12.19 16.50 26.90
CA VAL A 22 -12.74 16.46 28.27
C VAL A 22 -14.20 16.95 28.34
N GLU A 23 -14.58 17.90 27.48
CA GLU A 23 -15.98 18.32 27.35
C GLU A 23 -16.85 17.19 26.80
N LEU A 24 -16.38 16.51 25.75
CA LEU A 24 -17.07 15.39 25.11
C LEU A 24 -17.16 14.14 26.02
N GLU A 25 -16.13 13.88 26.83
CA GLU A 25 -16.05 12.78 27.78
C GLU A 25 -17.27 12.74 28.73
N ARG A 26 -17.81 13.89 29.12
CA ARG A 26 -18.98 14.00 30.02
C ARG A 26 -20.28 13.46 29.42
N HIS A 27 -20.32 13.20 28.12
CA HIS A 27 -21.50 12.81 27.36
C HIS A 27 -21.42 11.39 26.80
N LEU A 28 -20.30 10.69 27.00
CA LEU A 28 -20.02 9.35 26.50
C LEU A 28 -19.82 8.36 27.66
N ASP A 29 -20.25 7.10 27.49
CA ASP A 29 -19.98 6.03 28.48
C ASP A 29 -18.62 5.34 28.20
N GLN A 30 -17.89 4.92 29.23
CA GLN A 30 -16.63 4.15 29.11
C GLN A 30 -15.60 4.77 28.14
N VAL A 31 -15.05 5.92 28.55
CA VAL A 31 -14.12 6.71 27.76
C VAL A 31 -12.71 6.63 28.33
N ASP A 32 -11.72 6.38 27.47
CA ASP A 32 -10.31 6.57 27.79
C ASP A 32 -9.72 7.73 26.97
N LEU A 33 -9.13 8.70 27.66
CA LEU A 33 -8.54 9.89 27.06
C LEU A 33 -7.02 9.74 26.92
N PHE A 34 -6.55 9.86 25.68
CA PHE A 34 -5.15 9.84 25.30
C PHE A 34 -4.69 11.23 24.88
N VAL A 35 -3.67 11.78 25.56
CA VAL A 35 -3.14 13.13 25.25
C VAL A 35 -1.66 13.13 24.91
N GLY A 36 -1.28 13.97 23.95
CA GLY A 36 0.12 14.25 23.66
C GLY A 36 0.83 14.90 24.86
N ALA A 37 2.15 14.73 24.93
CA ALA A 37 2.98 15.24 26.01
C ALA A 37 2.78 16.74 26.30
N ASP A 38 2.59 17.55 25.27
CA ASP A 38 2.40 19.01 25.37
C ASP A 38 1.05 19.40 26.02
N ALA A 39 0.04 18.54 25.91
CA ALA A 39 -1.29 18.77 26.47
C ALA A 39 -1.43 18.29 27.93
N ARG A 40 -0.51 17.43 28.41
CA ARG A 40 -0.51 16.90 29.79
C ARG A 40 -0.29 17.96 30.85
N ALA A 41 0.40 19.05 30.54
CA ALA A 41 0.69 20.11 31.50
C ALA A 41 -0.55 20.87 32.02
N VAL A 42 -1.73 20.67 31.40
CA VAL A 42 -2.95 21.46 31.65
C VAL A 42 -4.14 20.58 32.08
N LEU A 43 -3.95 19.26 32.21
CA LEU A 43 -5.01 18.30 32.47
C LEU A 43 -4.72 17.42 33.71
N PRO A 44 -5.77 16.89 34.38
CA PRO A 44 -5.64 16.15 35.64
C PRO A 44 -4.87 14.81 35.51
N ASP A 45 -4.46 14.24 36.64
CA ASP A 45 -3.51 13.11 36.73
C ASP A 45 -3.95 11.78 36.08
N PHE A 46 -5.22 11.63 35.72
CA PHE A 46 -5.82 10.38 35.21
C PHE A 46 -5.73 10.18 33.69
N VAL A 47 -4.95 11.01 32.97
CA VAL A 47 -4.87 10.95 31.50
C VAL A 47 -3.68 10.11 31.03
N CYS A 48 -3.93 9.15 30.13
CA CYS A 48 -2.89 8.36 29.48
C CYS A 48 -2.13 9.24 28.49
N SER A 49 -0.91 9.65 28.84
CA SER A 49 -0.10 10.44 27.92
C SER A 49 0.72 9.58 26.99
N PHE A 50 0.84 10.04 25.75
CA PHE A 50 1.74 9.46 24.77
C PHE A 50 2.78 10.49 24.30
N GLN A 51 4.01 10.03 24.10
CA GLN A 51 5.10 10.80 23.47
C GLN A 51 5.26 10.47 21.98
N ARG A 52 4.48 9.50 21.49
CA ARG A 52 4.48 8.96 20.12
C ARG A 52 3.52 9.72 19.20
N SER A 53 3.45 9.40 17.92
CA SER A 53 2.40 9.96 17.05
C SER A 53 1.02 9.41 17.46
N VAL A 54 -0.06 10.17 17.25
CA VAL A 54 -1.44 9.68 17.47
C VAL A 54 -1.69 8.37 16.75
N GLN A 55 -1.08 8.23 15.58
CA GLN A 55 -1.19 7.07 14.72
C GLN A 55 -0.70 5.78 15.41
N GLU A 56 0.44 5.82 16.09
CA GLU A 56 0.99 4.66 16.80
C GLU A 56 0.13 4.26 18.00
N VAL A 57 -0.41 5.26 18.70
CA VAL A 57 -1.25 5.05 19.89
C VAL A 57 -2.61 4.49 19.46
N LEU A 58 -3.21 5.08 18.43
CA LEU A 58 -4.43 4.59 17.81
C LEU A 58 -4.25 3.13 17.38
N ASN A 59 -3.18 2.80 16.65
CA ASN A 59 -2.90 1.43 16.20
C ASN A 59 -2.72 0.41 17.33
N THR A 60 -2.20 0.83 18.47
CA THR A 60 -2.03 -0.01 19.66
C THR A 60 -3.38 -0.34 20.31
N HIS A 61 -4.34 0.57 20.22
CA HIS A 61 -5.60 0.51 20.95
C HIS A 61 -6.83 0.16 20.10
N LEU A 62 -6.69 -0.01 18.77
CA LEU A 62 -7.78 -0.31 17.84
C LEU A 62 -8.71 -1.47 18.27
N ASP A 63 -8.18 -2.51 18.90
CA ASP A 63 -8.97 -3.70 19.27
C ASP A 63 -9.70 -3.56 20.63
N HIS A 64 -9.46 -2.48 21.37
CA HIS A 64 -9.96 -2.31 22.74
C HIS A 64 -11.24 -1.45 22.82
N TYR A 65 -11.52 -0.66 21.78
CA TYR A 65 -12.63 0.30 21.75
C TYR A 65 -13.49 0.10 20.50
N GLU A 66 -14.76 0.48 20.59
CA GLU A 66 -15.69 0.44 19.46
C GLU A 66 -15.53 1.67 18.57
N CYS A 67 -15.21 2.82 19.17
CA CYS A 67 -15.09 4.08 18.45
C CYS A 67 -13.91 4.93 18.94
N HIS A 68 -13.12 5.42 18.00
CA HIS A 68 -11.95 6.27 18.22
C HIS A 68 -12.24 7.67 17.68
N ILE A 69 -12.16 8.69 18.54
CA ILE A 69 -12.42 10.08 18.17
C ILE A 69 -11.11 10.86 18.29
N VAL A 70 -10.64 11.41 17.17
CA VAL A 70 -9.35 12.08 17.09
C VAL A 70 -9.53 13.58 16.88
N PHE A 71 -9.01 14.37 17.82
CA PHE A 71 -8.96 15.82 17.75
C PHE A 71 -7.73 16.28 16.97
N LEU A 72 -7.98 16.90 15.83
CA LEU A 72 -6.97 17.41 14.91
C LEU A 72 -6.42 18.75 15.39
N ARG A 73 -5.13 18.99 15.10
CA ARG A 73 -4.53 20.32 15.27
C ARG A 73 -4.92 21.25 14.11
N PRO A 74 -4.89 22.57 14.31
CA PRO A 74 -5.00 23.51 13.20
C PRO A 74 -3.94 23.22 12.12
N GLY A 75 -4.38 23.02 10.87
CA GLY A 75 -3.51 22.66 9.74
C GLY A 75 -3.18 21.16 9.62
N GLN A 76 -3.66 20.32 10.54
CA GLN A 76 -3.63 18.87 10.39
C GLN A 76 -4.88 18.40 9.64
N SER A 77 -4.68 17.73 8.51
CA SER A 77 -5.77 17.11 7.78
C SER A 77 -6.15 15.76 8.40
N GLY A 78 -7.45 15.45 8.46
CA GLY A 78 -7.94 14.13 8.91
C GLY A 78 -7.32 12.95 8.12
N TRP A 79 -6.80 13.23 6.92
CA TRP A 79 -6.11 12.31 6.02
C TRP A 79 -4.76 11.80 6.55
N GLN A 80 -4.05 12.57 7.38
CA GLN A 80 -2.84 12.06 8.05
C GLN A 80 -3.14 10.88 8.99
N LEU A 81 -4.39 10.72 9.44
CA LEU A 81 -4.80 9.57 10.25
C LEU A 81 -5.18 8.36 9.38
N ALA A 82 -5.79 8.59 8.21
CA ALA A 82 -6.23 7.53 7.28
C ALA A 82 -5.07 6.74 6.68
N GLY A 83 -3.92 7.38 6.40
CA GLY A 83 -2.73 6.71 5.86
C GLY A 83 -2.06 5.72 6.81
N VAL A 84 -2.54 5.57 8.05
CA VAL A 84 -1.90 4.77 9.10
C VAL A 84 -2.86 3.77 9.77
N LEU A 85 -4.12 3.71 9.31
CA LEU A 85 -5.05 2.67 9.73
C LEU A 85 -4.67 1.33 9.07
N PRO A 86 -4.57 0.22 9.82
CA PRO A 86 -4.15 -1.05 9.27
C PRO A 86 -5.20 -1.52 8.27
N LEU A 87 -4.81 -1.59 6.99
CA LEU A 87 -5.55 -2.25 5.91
C LEU A 87 -5.66 -3.78 6.10
N ASN A 88 -5.39 -4.29 7.31
CA ASN A 88 -5.50 -5.70 7.66
C ASN A 88 -6.96 -6.03 8.04
N SER A 89 -7.73 -6.40 7.02
CA SER A 89 -8.67 -7.53 6.89
C SER A 89 -9.46 -8.18 8.05
N ASN A 90 -9.28 -7.84 9.34
CA ASN A 90 -10.01 -8.49 10.45
C ASN A 90 -10.63 -7.53 11.47
N ARG A 91 -10.58 -6.20 11.23
CA ARG A 91 -10.96 -5.18 12.22
C ARG A 91 -12.20 -4.36 11.82
N HIS A 92 -13.22 -5.04 11.30
CA HIS A 92 -14.45 -4.43 10.75
C HIS A 92 -15.37 -3.75 11.79
N ARG A 93 -15.13 -3.93 13.09
CA ARG A 93 -15.98 -3.36 14.16
C ARG A 93 -15.51 -2.00 14.69
N VAL A 94 -14.40 -1.48 14.16
CA VAL A 94 -13.76 -0.28 14.68
C VAL A 94 -14.20 0.95 13.91
N LEU A 95 -14.68 1.97 14.62
CA LEU A 95 -15.11 3.24 14.06
C LEU A 95 -14.07 4.33 14.39
N VAL A 96 -13.76 5.19 13.43
CA VAL A 96 -12.83 6.31 13.59
C VAL A 96 -13.49 7.58 13.08
N ILE A 97 -13.54 8.59 13.94
CA ILE A 97 -14.10 9.91 13.68
C ILE A 97 -12.99 10.93 13.93
N ALA A 98 -12.86 11.93 13.07
CA ALA A 98 -11.98 13.07 13.31
C ALA A 98 -12.77 14.34 13.58
N VAL A 99 -12.24 15.15 14.49
CA VAL A 99 -12.83 16.41 14.94
C VAL A 99 -11.80 17.51 14.69
N ASP A 100 -12.14 18.48 13.84
CA ASP A 100 -11.40 19.73 13.71
C ASP A 100 -12.21 20.84 14.40
N ALA A 101 -11.85 21.10 15.65
CA ALA A 101 -12.49 22.14 16.45
C ALA A 101 -12.20 23.56 15.94
N ALA A 102 -11.11 23.76 15.18
CA ALA A 102 -10.76 25.08 14.62
C ALA A 102 -11.57 25.36 13.34
N ALA A 103 -11.77 24.35 12.50
CA ALA A 103 -12.60 24.44 11.31
C ALA A 103 -14.10 24.29 11.58
N GLY A 104 -14.48 23.88 12.80
CA GLY A 104 -15.89 23.75 13.18
C GLY A 104 -16.56 22.47 12.65
N ILE A 105 -15.79 21.44 12.32
CA ILE A 105 -16.28 20.25 11.59
C ILE A 105 -15.97 18.94 12.31
N CYS A 106 -16.82 17.94 12.06
CA CYS A 106 -16.67 16.55 12.47
C CYS A 106 -16.87 15.64 11.26
N LEU A 107 -15.95 14.69 11.05
CA LEU A 107 -15.88 13.88 9.83
C LEU A 107 -15.69 12.38 10.13
N PRO A 108 -16.39 11.49 9.43
CA PRO A 108 -16.15 10.06 9.52
C PRO A 108 -14.84 9.72 8.78
N VAL A 109 -13.95 8.95 9.40
CA VAL A 109 -12.64 8.57 8.82
C VAL A 109 -12.61 7.10 8.40
N TYR A 110 -13.13 6.19 9.24
CA TYR A 110 -13.08 4.74 9.01
C TYR A 110 -14.16 4.01 9.78
N GLY A 111 -14.74 2.95 9.21
CA GLY A 111 -15.72 2.10 9.89
C GLY A 111 -16.67 1.36 8.95
N GLU A 112 -17.45 0.43 9.50
CA GLU A 112 -18.44 -0.37 8.77
C GLU A 112 -19.60 0.49 8.24
N HIS A 113 -19.97 0.29 6.97
CA HIS A 113 -21.04 1.05 6.31
C HIS A 113 -22.42 0.40 6.40
N GLU A 114 -22.52 -0.92 6.56
CA GLU A 114 -23.80 -1.67 6.43
C GLU A 114 -24.84 -1.28 7.50
N THR A 115 -24.39 -0.84 8.67
CA THR A 115 -25.27 -0.44 9.78
C THR A 115 -25.53 1.06 9.88
N GLY A 116 -24.82 1.90 9.11
CA GLY A 116 -24.89 3.36 9.21
C GLY A 116 -24.38 3.96 10.53
N ARG A 117 -23.85 3.12 11.44
CA ARG A 117 -23.48 3.50 12.81
C ARG A 117 -22.37 4.55 12.86
N LEU A 118 -21.40 4.51 11.93
CA LEU A 118 -20.34 5.52 11.84
C LEU A 118 -20.90 6.92 11.59
N HIS A 119 -21.85 7.04 10.67
CA HIS A 119 -22.48 8.31 10.32
C HIS A 119 -23.33 8.82 11.49
N GLN A 120 -24.15 7.96 12.08
CA GLN A 120 -24.96 8.29 13.25
C GLN A 120 -24.10 8.81 14.42
N LEU A 121 -23.00 8.12 14.74
CA LEU A 121 -22.09 8.55 15.80
C LEU A 121 -21.36 9.86 15.46
N THR A 122 -20.97 10.07 14.19
CA THR A 122 -20.36 11.33 13.75
C THR A 122 -21.33 12.50 13.92
N GLU A 123 -22.60 12.32 13.55
CA GLU A 123 -23.68 13.29 13.73
C GLU A 123 -23.92 13.60 15.21
N GLN A 124 -23.94 12.57 16.05
CA GLN A 124 -24.09 12.72 17.50
C GLN A 124 -22.92 13.46 18.14
N VAL A 125 -21.69 13.12 17.78
CA VAL A 125 -20.48 13.80 18.26
C VAL A 125 -20.47 15.24 17.79
N ALA A 126 -20.77 15.51 16.52
CA ALA A 126 -20.88 16.87 15.98
C ALA A 126 -21.91 17.70 16.77
N TRP A 127 -23.10 17.14 17.00
CA TRP A 127 -24.17 17.80 17.74
C TRP A 127 -23.79 18.10 19.19
N LEU A 128 -23.22 17.13 19.91
CA LEU A 128 -22.76 17.30 21.30
C LEU A 128 -21.70 18.39 21.43
N MET A 129 -20.90 18.57 20.39
CA MET A 129 -19.82 19.54 20.36
C MET A 129 -20.24 20.89 19.75
N GLY A 130 -21.45 21.02 19.21
CA GLY A 130 -21.88 22.21 18.46
C GLY A 130 -21.07 22.43 17.17
N LEU A 131 -20.66 21.35 16.51
CA LEU A 131 -19.90 21.34 15.26
C LEU A 131 -20.79 20.91 14.09
N GLN A 132 -20.36 21.22 12.86
CA GLN A 132 -21.01 20.72 11.66
C GLN A 132 -20.56 19.28 11.35
N SER A 133 -21.53 18.39 11.18
CA SER A 133 -21.28 17.02 10.70
C SER A 133 -21.17 17.01 9.18
N VAL A 134 -20.13 16.41 8.61
CA VAL A 134 -19.94 16.27 7.16
C VAL A 134 -20.31 14.85 6.76
N LEU A 135 -21.59 14.61 6.43
CA LEU A 135 -22.13 13.25 6.26
C LEU A 135 -22.76 12.90 4.92
N SER A 136 -23.00 13.84 3.99
CA SER A 136 -23.49 13.52 2.65
C SER A 136 -23.32 14.71 1.72
N PHE A 137 -22.87 14.43 0.49
CA PHE A 137 -22.61 15.36 -0.62
C PHE A 137 -21.42 16.31 -0.45
N PRO A 138 -20.52 16.40 -1.44
CA PRO A 138 -19.41 17.34 -1.38
C PRO A 138 -19.95 18.76 -1.48
N SER A 139 -19.93 19.47 -0.36
CA SER A 139 -20.22 20.90 -0.22
C SER A 139 -18.97 21.76 -0.45
N SER A 140 -17.81 21.12 -0.58
CA SER A 140 -16.54 21.74 -0.91
C SER A 140 -15.74 20.90 -1.92
N GLN A 141 -14.80 21.54 -2.61
CA GLN A 141 -13.84 20.88 -3.50
C GLN A 141 -12.99 19.84 -2.76
N ASP A 142 -12.70 20.09 -1.48
CA ASP A 142 -12.01 19.13 -0.63
C ASP A 142 -12.85 17.88 -0.43
N GLU A 143 -14.14 17.98 -0.04
CA GLU A 143 -15.01 16.81 0.13
C GLU A 143 -15.16 15.96 -1.13
N ALA A 144 -15.22 16.56 -2.32
CA ALA A 144 -15.27 15.79 -3.57
C ALA A 144 -13.98 14.99 -3.81
N ARG A 145 -12.83 15.57 -3.44
CA ARG A 145 -11.52 14.89 -3.43
C ARG A 145 -11.57 13.65 -2.53
N GLN A 146 -12.21 13.78 -1.36
CA GLN A 146 -12.34 12.73 -0.36
C GLN A 146 -13.26 11.60 -0.82
N CYS A 147 -14.40 11.93 -1.43
CA CYS A 147 -15.30 10.94 -2.02
C CYS A 147 -14.59 10.12 -3.11
N LEU A 148 -13.83 10.77 -3.99
CA LEU A 148 -13.10 10.11 -5.07
C LEU A 148 -12.00 9.17 -4.55
N LEU A 149 -11.25 9.59 -3.52
CA LEU A 149 -10.26 8.73 -2.85
C LEU A 149 -10.92 7.55 -2.14
N SER A 150 -12.01 7.81 -1.40
CA SER A 150 -12.73 6.77 -0.66
C SER A 150 -13.29 5.69 -1.59
N LEU A 151 -13.69 6.06 -2.80
CA LEU A 151 -14.16 5.13 -3.82
C LEU A 151 -13.07 4.15 -4.23
N GLY A 152 -11.87 4.64 -4.54
CA GLY A 152 -10.72 3.78 -4.86
C GLY A 152 -10.35 2.87 -3.69
N LEU A 153 -10.29 3.41 -2.46
CA LEU A 153 -9.94 2.63 -1.26
C LEU A 153 -10.96 1.54 -0.93
N ARG A 154 -12.27 1.84 -0.99
CA ARG A 154 -13.35 0.86 -0.72
C ARG A 154 -13.26 -0.37 -1.63
N HIS A 155 -12.80 -0.18 -2.86
CA HIS A 155 -12.72 -1.24 -3.85
C HIS A 155 -11.29 -1.78 -4.06
N GLY A 156 -10.33 -1.34 -3.24
CA GLY A 156 -8.93 -1.76 -3.32
C GLY A 156 -8.24 -1.34 -4.62
N TRP A 157 -8.68 -0.24 -5.24
CA TRP A 157 -8.09 0.28 -6.47
C TRP A 157 -6.86 1.14 -6.17
N THR A 158 -5.89 1.07 -7.05
CA THR A 158 -4.70 1.91 -7.00
C THR A 158 -4.82 3.05 -8.00
N LEU A 159 -4.47 4.27 -7.59
CA LEU A 159 -4.47 5.41 -8.51
C LEU A 159 -3.25 5.31 -9.43
N GLU A 160 -3.45 5.43 -10.73
CA GLU A 160 -2.32 5.45 -11.66
C GLU A 160 -1.46 6.71 -11.44
N PRO A 161 -0.11 6.60 -11.37
CA PRO A 161 0.76 7.74 -11.10
C PRO A 161 0.55 8.93 -12.05
N ALA A 162 0.26 8.66 -13.33
CA ALA A 162 -0.01 9.69 -14.34
C ALA A 162 -1.27 10.54 -14.04
N SER A 163 -2.18 10.03 -13.21
CA SER A 163 -3.46 10.69 -12.88
C SER A 163 -3.33 11.78 -11.80
N GLY A 164 -2.14 11.98 -11.22
CA GLY A 164 -1.93 12.92 -10.12
C GLY A 164 -2.32 14.37 -10.45
N ALA A 165 -2.04 14.83 -11.68
CA ALA A 165 -2.37 16.18 -12.12
C ALA A 165 -3.89 16.39 -12.34
N ALA A 166 -4.57 15.35 -12.83
CA ALA A 166 -6.01 15.39 -13.11
C ALA A 166 -6.89 15.28 -11.86
N PHE A 167 -6.35 14.74 -10.76
CA PHE A 167 -7.10 14.45 -9.54
C PHE A 167 -7.93 15.65 -9.06
N GLN A 168 -7.28 16.81 -8.96
CA GLN A 168 -7.94 18.03 -8.48
C GLN A 168 -9.03 18.49 -9.46
N ARG A 169 -8.77 18.40 -10.77
CA ARG A 169 -9.73 18.79 -11.80
C ARG A 169 -10.97 17.90 -11.76
N VAL A 170 -10.81 16.59 -11.65
CA VAL A 170 -11.91 15.64 -11.52
C VAL A 170 -12.73 15.90 -10.27
N ALA A 171 -12.08 16.09 -9.11
CA ALA A 171 -12.77 16.44 -7.87
C ALA A 171 -13.60 17.73 -8.01
N THR A 172 -13.04 18.73 -8.71
CA THR A 172 -13.73 20.01 -8.97
C THR A 172 -14.94 19.83 -9.88
N ALA A 173 -14.81 19.04 -10.95
CA ALA A 173 -15.90 18.77 -11.88
C ALA A 173 -17.06 18.03 -11.20
N LEU A 174 -16.75 17.02 -10.36
CA LEU A 174 -17.74 16.31 -9.55
C LEU A 174 -18.45 17.25 -8.55
N PHE A 175 -17.69 18.10 -7.84
CA PHE A 175 -18.24 19.09 -6.92
C PHE A 175 -19.20 20.08 -7.63
N GLN A 176 -18.80 20.58 -8.80
CA GLN A 176 -19.56 21.56 -9.56
C GLN A 176 -20.67 20.94 -10.42
N LYS A 177 -20.90 19.62 -10.33
CA LYS A 177 -21.84 18.86 -11.18
C LYS A 177 -21.61 19.09 -12.68
N ARG A 178 -20.35 19.33 -13.07
CA ARG A 178 -19.96 19.41 -14.48
C ARG A 178 -19.96 18.02 -15.10
N PRO A 179 -20.12 17.89 -16.43
CA PRO A 179 -20.10 16.59 -17.09
C PRO A 179 -18.78 15.85 -16.85
N VAL A 180 -18.86 14.70 -16.16
CA VAL A 180 -17.74 13.77 -15.93
C VAL A 180 -18.08 12.44 -16.58
N ALA A 181 -17.23 11.95 -17.48
CA ALA A 181 -17.42 10.61 -18.03
C ALA A 181 -16.87 9.57 -17.06
N TRP A 182 -17.61 8.49 -16.87
CA TRP A 182 -17.20 7.32 -16.09
C TRP A 182 -17.15 6.10 -16.99
N VAL A 183 -15.96 5.55 -17.21
CA VAL A 183 -15.78 4.28 -17.95
C VAL A 183 -15.23 3.24 -16.99
N GLN A 184 -15.89 2.09 -16.90
CA GLN A 184 -15.43 0.97 -16.07
C GLN A 184 -15.49 -0.34 -16.85
N SER A 185 -14.30 -0.85 -17.21
CA SER A 185 -14.13 -2.11 -17.95
C SER A 185 -13.85 -3.31 -17.05
N SER A 186 -13.44 -3.09 -15.80
CA SER A 186 -13.16 -4.14 -14.82
C SER A 186 -13.28 -3.67 -13.37
N GLY A 187 -13.30 -4.60 -12.41
CA GLY A 187 -13.42 -4.30 -10.99
C GLY A 187 -14.87 -4.24 -10.49
N ALA A 188 -15.04 -4.29 -9.17
CA ALA A 188 -16.35 -4.16 -8.54
C ALA A 188 -17.03 -2.83 -8.93
N ARG A 189 -18.27 -2.88 -9.41
CA ARG A 189 -19.02 -1.65 -9.75
C ARG A 189 -19.50 -0.98 -8.46
N PRO A 190 -19.24 0.33 -8.27
CA PRO A 190 -19.74 1.03 -7.11
C PRO A 190 -21.25 1.17 -7.18
N VAL A 191 -21.91 0.98 -6.04
CA VAL A 191 -23.32 1.33 -5.88
C VAL A 191 -23.38 2.83 -5.63
N TRP A 192 -23.97 3.57 -6.56
CA TRP A 192 -24.17 5.01 -6.41
C TRP A 192 -25.38 5.27 -5.52
N SER A 193 -25.21 6.14 -4.51
CA SER A 193 -26.34 6.62 -3.73
C SER A 193 -27.20 7.56 -4.59
N PRO A 194 -28.52 7.63 -4.37
CA PRO A 194 -29.37 8.61 -5.06
C PRO A 194 -28.81 10.03 -4.93
N GLY A 195 -28.59 10.71 -6.06
CA GLY A 195 -28.02 12.06 -6.15
C GLY A 195 -26.48 12.13 -6.19
N SER A 196 -25.74 11.05 -5.86
CA SER A 196 -24.26 11.07 -5.86
C SER A 196 -23.64 10.98 -7.26
N ALA A 197 -24.47 10.83 -8.29
CA ALA A 197 -24.08 10.70 -9.70
C ALA A 197 -24.55 11.87 -10.58
N ASP A 198 -25.01 12.98 -9.97
CA ASP A 198 -25.37 14.19 -10.72
C ASP A 198 -24.16 14.70 -11.52
N GLY A 199 -24.28 14.74 -12.85
CA GLY A 199 -23.20 15.14 -13.75
C GLY A 199 -22.25 14.01 -14.16
N VAL A 200 -22.39 12.80 -13.61
CA VAL A 200 -21.61 11.62 -14.01
C VAL A 200 -22.34 10.87 -15.13
N VAL A 201 -21.70 10.71 -16.28
CA VAL A 201 -22.24 9.96 -17.42
C VAL A 201 -21.46 8.66 -17.59
N GLN A 202 -22.14 7.53 -17.42
CA GLN A 202 -21.51 6.22 -17.58
C GLN A 202 -21.39 5.85 -19.06
N HIS A 203 -20.24 5.28 -19.41
CA HIS A 203 -19.94 4.72 -20.73
C HIS A 203 -19.44 3.29 -20.58
N ASP A 204 -19.82 2.44 -21.54
CA ASP A 204 -19.45 1.02 -21.52
C ASP A 204 -18.01 0.78 -21.97
N SER A 205 -17.49 1.62 -22.88
CA SER A 205 -16.14 1.51 -23.42
C SER A 205 -15.48 2.88 -23.60
N LEU A 206 -14.15 2.87 -23.55
CA LEU A 206 -13.33 4.02 -23.90
C LEU A 206 -13.41 4.34 -25.40
N ASP A 207 -13.66 3.35 -26.25
CA ASP A 207 -13.63 3.53 -27.73
C ASP A 207 -14.82 4.36 -28.25
N THR A 208 -15.94 4.34 -27.54
CA THR A 208 -17.16 5.08 -27.89
C THR A 208 -17.23 6.46 -27.24
N LEU A 209 -16.29 6.75 -26.34
CA LEU A 209 -16.24 8.00 -25.59
C LEU A 209 -15.65 9.10 -26.46
N ASN A 210 -16.32 10.27 -26.50
CA ASN A 210 -15.71 11.51 -26.98
C ASN A 210 -15.15 12.31 -25.77
N PRO A 211 -13.83 12.33 -25.54
CA PRO A 211 -13.21 13.01 -24.40
C PRO A 211 -13.48 14.52 -24.33
N ASP A 212 -13.72 15.17 -25.47
CA ASP A 212 -13.91 16.63 -25.55
C ASP A 212 -15.30 17.07 -25.07
N ALA A 213 -16.26 16.15 -25.02
CA ALA A 213 -17.61 16.43 -24.51
C ALA A 213 -17.67 16.55 -22.96
N TYR A 214 -16.59 16.24 -22.26
CA TYR A 214 -16.55 16.16 -20.80
C TYR A 214 -15.47 17.06 -20.19
N GLU A 215 -15.76 17.56 -18.99
CA GLU A 215 -14.83 18.40 -18.23
C GLU A 215 -13.75 17.58 -17.51
N ALA A 216 -14.09 16.34 -17.18
CA ALA A 216 -13.20 15.36 -16.57
C ALA A 216 -13.59 13.93 -16.95
N LEU A 217 -12.63 13.02 -16.88
CA LEU A 217 -12.78 11.60 -17.18
C LEU A 217 -12.32 10.77 -15.98
N VAL A 218 -13.13 9.79 -15.59
CA VAL A 218 -12.76 8.77 -14.59
C VAL A 218 -12.83 7.41 -15.24
N LEU A 219 -11.70 6.71 -15.23
CA LEU A 219 -11.54 5.40 -15.85
C LEU A 219 -11.16 4.39 -14.79
N VAL A 220 -11.84 3.25 -14.77
CA VAL A 220 -11.51 2.10 -13.92
C VAL A 220 -11.22 0.92 -14.84
N SER A 221 -9.95 0.56 -14.96
CA SER A 221 -9.53 -0.43 -15.95
C SER A 221 -8.23 -1.12 -15.59
N ASP A 222 -8.17 -2.40 -15.92
CA ASP A 222 -7.01 -3.28 -15.85
C ASP A 222 -6.15 -3.24 -17.11
N GLN A 223 -6.54 -2.46 -18.13
CA GLN A 223 -5.79 -2.35 -19.39
C GLN A 223 -4.64 -1.34 -19.31
N CYS A 224 -3.44 -1.70 -19.75
CA CYS A 224 -2.34 -0.74 -19.90
C CYS A 224 -2.55 0.17 -21.14
N GLY A 225 -1.70 1.17 -21.35
CA GLY A 225 -1.74 2.01 -22.55
C GLY A 225 -2.82 3.11 -22.57
N ILE A 226 -3.64 3.24 -21.52
CA ILE A 226 -4.74 4.22 -21.48
C ILE A 226 -4.22 5.65 -21.40
N SER A 227 -3.17 5.88 -20.61
CA SER A 227 -2.53 7.18 -20.44
C SER A 227 -1.98 7.71 -21.77
N GLU A 228 -1.44 6.84 -22.62
CA GLU A 228 -0.95 7.16 -23.94
C GLU A 228 -2.09 7.47 -24.91
N LYS A 229 -3.18 6.68 -24.89
CA LYS A 229 -4.37 6.90 -25.72
C LYS A 229 -5.04 8.24 -25.42
N LEU A 230 -5.03 8.67 -24.15
CA LEU A 230 -5.62 9.92 -23.69
C LEU A 230 -4.59 10.99 -23.36
N ALA A 231 -3.38 10.92 -23.95
CA ALA A 231 -2.34 11.92 -23.71
C ALA A 231 -2.82 13.37 -23.90
N PRO A 232 -3.64 13.72 -24.93
CA PRO A 232 -4.17 15.07 -25.11
C PRO A 232 -5.12 15.54 -23.99
N HIS A 233 -5.67 14.62 -23.22
CA HIS A 233 -6.64 14.87 -22.14
C HIS A 233 -6.10 14.44 -20.77
N SER A 234 -4.79 14.25 -20.65
CA SER A 234 -4.13 13.75 -19.44
C SER A 234 -4.32 14.65 -18.22
N ASP A 235 -4.51 15.95 -18.42
CA ASP A 235 -4.77 16.95 -17.37
C ASP A 235 -6.18 16.85 -16.76
N LYS A 236 -7.09 16.10 -17.40
CA LYS A 236 -8.47 15.88 -16.96
C LYS A 236 -8.87 14.41 -16.86
N THR A 237 -7.91 13.49 -16.99
CA THR A 237 -8.15 12.04 -16.96
C THR A 237 -7.60 11.43 -15.68
N LEU A 238 -8.48 10.77 -14.93
CA LEU A 238 -8.13 10.02 -13.72
C LEU A 238 -8.36 8.52 -13.93
N ILE A 239 -7.34 7.72 -13.68
CA ILE A 239 -7.33 6.28 -13.93
C ILE A 239 -7.13 5.53 -12.61
N TRP A 240 -8.06 4.65 -12.30
CA TRP A 240 -8.01 3.68 -11.22
C TRP A 240 -7.67 2.29 -11.77
N ARG A 241 -6.77 1.61 -11.08
CA ARG A 241 -6.29 0.25 -11.35
C ARG A 241 -6.94 -0.73 -10.38
N PRO A 242 -8.01 -1.44 -10.79
CA PRO A 242 -8.65 -2.42 -9.93
C PRO A 242 -7.78 -3.67 -9.80
N LYS A 243 -7.62 -4.19 -8.57
CA LYS A 243 -6.91 -5.46 -8.29
C LYS A 243 -7.74 -6.67 -8.75
N SER A 244 -7.86 -6.81 -10.06
CA SER A 244 -8.78 -7.71 -10.74
C SER A 244 -8.16 -8.92 -11.39
N LEU A 245 -6.83 -8.97 -11.47
CA LEU A 245 -6.11 -10.03 -12.14
C LEU A 245 -5.44 -10.95 -11.13
N VAL A 246 -5.47 -12.25 -11.43
CA VAL A 246 -4.62 -13.26 -10.79
C VAL A 246 -3.72 -13.83 -11.85
N VAL A 247 -2.41 -13.88 -11.57
CA VAL A 247 -1.43 -14.50 -12.46
C VAL A 247 -1.00 -15.84 -11.87
N GLY A 248 -1.41 -16.92 -12.52
CA GLY A 248 -0.90 -18.25 -12.24
C GLY A 248 0.54 -18.38 -12.70
N VAL A 249 1.41 -18.96 -11.88
CA VAL A 249 2.85 -19.08 -12.15
C VAL A 249 3.36 -20.48 -11.86
N SER A 250 4.14 -21.03 -12.78
CA SER A 250 4.86 -22.30 -12.62
C SER A 250 6.29 -22.14 -13.13
N CYS A 251 7.28 -22.50 -12.33
CA CYS A 251 8.69 -22.46 -12.72
C CYS A 251 9.53 -23.48 -11.95
N HIS A 252 10.71 -23.81 -12.48
CA HIS A 252 11.68 -24.64 -11.77
C HIS A 252 12.25 -23.90 -10.55
N ARG A 253 12.69 -24.65 -9.53
CA ARG A 253 13.17 -24.12 -8.24
C ARG A 253 14.26 -23.05 -8.37
N ASP A 254 15.10 -23.18 -9.38
CA ASP A 254 16.29 -22.35 -9.59
C ASP A 254 16.07 -21.28 -10.67
N THR A 255 14.83 -21.06 -11.12
CA THR A 255 14.53 -20.02 -12.12
C THR A 255 14.91 -18.64 -11.55
N PRO A 256 15.81 -17.88 -12.20
CA PRO A 256 16.30 -16.62 -11.67
C PRO A 256 15.23 -15.53 -11.74
N LEU A 257 15.34 -14.53 -10.85
CA LEU A 257 14.44 -13.36 -10.79
C LEU A 257 14.34 -12.62 -12.13
N GLU A 258 15.43 -12.59 -12.91
CA GLU A 258 15.41 -11.95 -14.23
C GLU A 258 14.43 -12.62 -15.19
N VAL A 259 14.38 -13.96 -15.22
CA VAL A 259 13.45 -14.72 -16.07
C VAL A 259 12.02 -14.54 -15.58
N VAL A 260 11.78 -14.68 -14.27
CA VAL A 260 10.45 -14.50 -13.67
C VAL A 260 9.93 -13.08 -13.90
N GLY A 261 10.75 -12.07 -13.58
CA GLY A 261 10.36 -10.68 -13.65
C GLY A 261 10.11 -10.19 -15.07
N GLN A 262 11.02 -10.49 -16.01
CA GLN A 262 10.80 -10.14 -17.42
C GLN A 262 9.62 -10.92 -18.00
N GLY A 263 9.50 -12.21 -17.70
CA GLY A 263 8.38 -13.02 -18.16
C GLY A 263 7.04 -12.45 -17.72
N LEU A 264 6.87 -12.14 -16.44
CA LEU A 264 5.61 -11.61 -15.91
C LEU A 264 5.26 -10.24 -16.47
N VAL A 265 6.23 -9.32 -16.52
CA VAL A 265 6.00 -7.97 -17.05
C VAL A 265 5.67 -8.03 -18.54
N GLN A 266 6.47 -8.75 -19.34
CA GLN A 266 6.25 -8.88 -20.77
C GLN A 266 4.90 -9.55 -21.06
N PHE A 267 4.55 -10.60 -20.31
CA PHE A 267 3.29 -11.30 -20.51
C PHE A 267 2.07 -10.43 -20.22
N LEU A 268 2.14 -9.54 -19.23
CA LEU A 268 1.09 -8.55 -18.97
C LEU A 268 1.05 -7.49 -20.08
N ASP A 269 2.20 -6.94 -20.46
CA ASP A 269 2.31 -5.88 -21.47
C ASP A 269 1.84 -6.36 -22.86
N ASP A 270 2.25 -7.56 -23.29
CA ASP A 270 1.87 -8.17 -24.57
C ASP A 270 0.35 -8.39 -24.67
N ASN A 271 -0.31 -8.59 -23.53
CA ASN A 271 -1.76 -8.78 -23.45
C ASN A 271 -2.51 -7.49 -23.09
N GLY A 272 -1.81 -6.35 -23.07
CA GLY A 272 -2.42 -5.05 -22.82
C GLY A 272 -2.94 -4.87 -21.40
N LEU A 273 -2.36 -5.55 -20.41
CA LEU A 273 -2.80 -5.55 -19.01
C LEU A 273 -1.80 -4.83 -18.09
N SER A 274 -2.33 -4.12 -17.10
CA SER A 274 -1.52 -3.37 -16.13
C SER A 274 -1.10 -4.27 -14.96
N ILE A 275 0.19 -4.26 -14.64
CA ILE A 275 0.73 -4.92 -13.44
C ILE A 275 0.11 -4.41 -12.14
N ASP A 276 -0.28 -3.13 -12.09
CA ASP A 276 -0.94 -2.53 -10.92
C ASP A 276 -2.33 -3.12 -10.68
N SER A 277 -2.90 -3.83 -11.65
CA SER A 277 -4.19 -4.53 -11.55
C SER A 277 -4.05 -5.99 -11.12
N VAL A 278 -2.84 -6.49 -10.93
CA VAL A 278 -2.58 -7.82 -10.38
C VAL A 278 -2.81 -7.80 -8.87
N ARG A 279 -3.71 -8.67 -8.42
CA ARG A 279 -4.04 -8.89 -7.01
C ARG A 279 -3.13 -9.93 -6.38
N TYR A 280 -2.92 -11.06 -7.07
CA TYR A 280 -2.14 -12.18 -6.55
C TYR A 280 -1.32 -12.85 -7.66
N LEU A 281 -0.15 -13.35 -7.28
CA LEU A 281 0.45 -14.49 -7.94
C LEU A 281 -0.13 -15.77 -7.32
N ALA A 282 -0.41 -16.78 -8.14
CA ALA A 282 -0.92 -18.06 -7.68
C ALA A 282 -0.03 -19.21 -8.17
N GLY A 283 0.44 -20.06 -7.27
CA GLY A 283 1.31 -21.18 -7.62
C GLY A 283 1.09 -22.43 -6.79
N LEU A 284 1.92 -23.43 -7.01
CA LEU A 284 1.93 -24.66 -6.21
C LEU A 284 2.68 -24.45 -4.89
N ASP A 285 2.33 -25.20 -3.84
CA ASP A 285 2.96 -25.07 -2.52
C ASP A 285 4.48 -25.29 -2.52
N LEU A 286 4.99 -26.06 -3.49
CA LEU A 286 6.43 -26.22 -3.74
C LEU A 286 7.14 -24.89 -4.07
N GLN A 287 6.40 -23.89 -4.55
CA GLN A 287 6.89 -22.55 -4.90
C GLN A 287 6.77 -21.54 -3.76
N ARG A 288 6.23 -21.93 -2.58
CA ARG A 288 6.03 -21.02 -1.43
C ARG A 288 7.31 -20.29 -1.00
N HIS A 289 8.45 -20.98 -1.08
CA HIS A 289 9.75 -20.44 -0.71
C HIS A 289 10.64 -20.11 -1.93
N HIS A 290 10.04 -19.96 -3.11
CA HIS A 290 10.78 -19.66 -4.33
C HIS A 290 11.33 -18.21 -4.27
N PRO A 291 12.66 -17.99 -4.28
CA PRO A 291 13.24 -16.67 -4.06
C PRO A 291 12.80 -15.67 -5.13
N ALA A 292 12.85 -16.04 -6.42
CA ALA A 292 12.44 -15.14 -7.50
C ALA A 292 10.97 -14.70 -7.44
N LEU A 293 10.02 -15.60 -7.16
CA LEU A 293 8.60 -15.26 -7.07
C LEU A 293 8.30 -14.39 -5.84
N ASN A 294 8.95 -14.69 -4.71
CA ASN A 294 8.82 -13.88 -3.50
C ASN A 294 9.44 -12.49 -3.67
N ASP A 295 10.64 -12.41 -4.26
CA ASP A 295 11.28 -11.14 -4.56
C ASP A 295 10.44 -10.30 -5.53
N PHE A 296 9.88 -10.92 -6.59
CA PHE A 296 8.95 -10.24 -7.49
C PHE A 296 7.72 -9.73 -6.73
N GLY A 297 7.11 -10.55 -5.89
CA GLY A 297 5.97 -10.16 -5.08
C GLY A 297 6.25 -9.00 -4.13
N ILE A 298 7.45 -8.96 -3.52
CA ILE A 298 7.90 -7.85 -2.68
C ILE A 298 8.13 -6.58 -3.52
N ILE A 299 8.80 -6.70 -4.67
CA ILE A 299 9.12 -5.56 -5.55
C ILE A 299 7.85 -4.87 -6.06
N HIS A 300 6.81 -5.64 -6.37
CA HIS A 300 5.57 -5.16 -6.98
C HIS A 300 4.38 -5.04 -6.02
N ASP A 301 4.58 -5.35 -4.73
CA ASP A 301 3.50 -5.43 -3.73
C ASP A 301 2.36 -6.38 -4.14
N ILE A 302 2.73 -7.55 -4.68
CA ILE A 302 1.82 -8.60 -5.14
C ILE A 302 2.07 -9.86 -4.30
N PRO A 303 1.14 -10.27 -3.43
CA PRO A 303 1.29 -11.49 -2.66
C PRO A 303 1.31 -12.74 -3.54
N LEU A 304 2.19 -13.68 -3.22
CA LEU A 304 2.16 -15.05 -3.75
C LEU A 304 1.29 -15.93 -2.86
N LEU A 305 0.22 -16.45 -3.42
CA LEU A 305 -0.63 -17.49 -2.83
C LEU A 305 -0.22 -18.84 -3.40
N THR A 306 -0.07 -19.83 -2.52
CA THR A 306 0.31 -21.17 -2.93
C THR A 306 -0.68 -22.20 -2.44
N TYR A 307 -0.98 -23.16 -3.30
CA TYR A 307 -1.99 -24.18 -3.06
C TYR A 307 -1.35 -25.57 -3.13
N ARG A 308 -1.87 -26.48 -2.32
CA ARG A 308 -1.51 -27.89 -2.40
C ARG A 308 -2.10 -28.50 -3.66
N ILE A 309 -1.47 -29.57 -4.15
CA ILE A 309 -1.88 -30.17 -5.41
C ILE A 309 -3.30 -30.75 -5.35
N GLU A 310 -3.73 -31.21 -4.18
CA GLU A 310 -5.07 -31.74 -3.92
C GLU A 310 -6.14 -30.66 -4.09
N GLU A 311 -5.83 -29.41 -3.73
CA GLU A 311 -6.71 -28.26 -3.85
C GLU A 311 -6.89 -27.86 -5.33
N LEU A 312 -5.85 -28.04 -6.13
CA LEU A 312 -5.85 -27.73 -7.56
C LEU A 312 -6.50 -28.83 -8.44
N LEU A 313 -6.43 -30.10 -8.03
CA LEU A 313 -6.97 -31.23 -8.80
C LEU A 313 -8.46 -31.52 -8.56
N GLY A 314 -9.01 -31.05 -7.44
CA GLY A 314 -10.38 -31.30 -7.02
C GLY A 314 -10.63 -32.75 -6.56
N ALA A 315 -11.15 -32.86 -5.34
CA ALA A 315 -11.95 -33.96 -4.74
C ALA A 315 -11.67 -35.44 -5.08
N ASP A 316 -10.45 -35.82 -5.49
CA ASP A 316 -10.06 -37.24 -5.60
C ASP A 316 -8.76 -37.49 -4.80
N PRO A 317 -8.85 -38.06 -3.59
CA PRO A 317 -7.75 -38.15 -2.64
C PRO A 317 -6.75 -39.29 -2.90
N GLU A 318 -6.98 -40.16 -3.89
CA GLU A 318 -6.07 -41.27 -4.15
C GLU A 318 -4.89 -40.87 -5.07
N GLN A 319 -3.70 -40.78 -4.47
CA GLN A 319 -2.40 -40.53 -5.11
C GLN A 319 -2.35 -39.28 -6.03
N PRO A 320 -2.55 -38.08 -5.47
CA PRO A 320 -2.67 -36.82 -6.22
C PRO A 320 -1.45 -36.49 -7.09
N LEU A 321 -0.24 -36.81 -6.63
CA LEU A 321 0.99 -36.62 -7.41
C LEU A 321 1.06 -37.52 -8.66
N ALA A 322 0.59 -38.76 -8.56
CA ALA A 322 0.59 -39.69 -9.69
C ALA A 322 -0.49 -39.31 -10.72
N ARG A 323 -1.63 -38.78 -10.27
CA ARG A 323 -2.65 -38.20 -11.15
C ARG A 323 -2.15 -36.92 -11.83
N MET A 324 -1.53 -36.01 -11.08
CA MET A 324 -0.90 -34.80 -11.63
C MET A 324 0.12 -35.16 -12.71
N LYS A 325 1.05 -36.09 -12.43
CA LYS A 325 2.05 -36.52 -13.41
C LYS A 325 1.42 -37.05 -14.70
N ARG A 326 0.44 -37.95 -14.59
CA ARG A 326 -0.30 -38.48 -15.76
C ARG A 326 -0.99 -37.37 -16.55
N LEU A 327 -1.64 -36.42 -15.87
CA LEU A 327 -2.32 -35.31 -16.53
C LEU A 327 -1.35 -34.35 -17.19
N TRP A 328 -0.22 -34.05 -16.55
CA TRP A 328 0.87 -33.24 -17.10
C TRP A 328 1.47 -33.93 -18.34
N GLU A 329 1.83 -35.21 -18.25
CA GLU A 329 2.36 -36.00 -19.37
C GLU A 329 1.38 -36.07 -20.56
N SER A 330 0.07 -36.07 -20.28
CA SER A 330 -0.98 -36.01 -21.31
C SER A 330 -1.26 -34.60 -21.84
N GLY A 331 -0.61 -33.56 -21.31
CA GLY A 331 -0.84 -32.15 -21.66
C GLY A 331 -2.17 -31.58 -21.18
N ARG A 332 -2.88 -32.27 -20.29
CA ARG A 332 -4.24 -31.91 -19.81
C ARG A 332 -4.24 -31.15 -18.48
N PHE A 333 -3.08 -30.79 -17.96
CA PHE A 333 -2.95 -30.06 -16.70
C PHE A 333 -1.79 -29.09 -16.75
N SER A 334 -2.07 -27.84 -16.37
CA SER A 334 -1.08 -26.81 -16.08
C SER A 334 -1.23 -26.38 -14.63
N VAL A 335 -0.10 -26.35 -13.92
CA VAL A 335 -0.04 -25.81 -12.55
C VAL A 335 -0.43 -24.33 -12.53
N ALA A 336 0.03 -23.56 -13.52
CA ALA A 336 -0.26 -22.13 -13.60
C ALA A 336 -1.77 -21.90 -13.85
N ASP A 337 -2.37 -22.64 -14.78
CA ASP A 337 -3.81 -22.51 -15.08
C ASP A 337 -4.68 -22.91 -13.87
N ALA A 338 -4.39 -24.07 -13.27
CA ALA A 338 -5.14 -24.56 -12.11
C ALA A 338 -5.04 -23.60 -10.92
N ALA A 339 -3.84 -23.08 -10.61
CA ALA A 339 -3.65 -22.13 -9.54
C ALA A 339 -4.35 -20.79 -9.80
N ALA A 340 -4.27 -20.26 -11.03
CA ALA A 340 -4.95 -19.02 -11.41
C ALA A 340 -6.47 -19.13 -11.26
N ARG A 341 -7.06 -20.22 -11.76
CA ARG A 341 -8.52 -20.44 -11.69
C ARG A 341 -8.99 -20.68 -10.25
N HIS A 342 -8.28 -21.52 -9.50
CA HIS A 342 -8.60 -21.77 -8.10
C HIS A 342 -8.57 -20.47 -7.28
N CYS A 343 -7.51 -19.67 -7.44
CA CYS A 343 -7.34 -18.42 -6.70
C CYS A 343 -8.32 -17.31 -7.12
N SER A 344 -8.69 -17.24 -8.40
CA SER A 344 -9.59 -16.19 -8.90
C SER A 344 -11.07 -16.54 -8.80
N GLY A 345 -11.41 -17.82 -8.69
CA GLY A 345 -12.77 -18.32 -8.86
C GLY A 345 -13.26 -18.29 -10.32
N ALA A 346 -12.39 -17.98 -11.28
CA ALA A 346 -12.74 -17.94 -12.70
C ALA A 346 -12.86 -19.34 -13.29
N THR A 347 -13.87 -19.55 -14.13
CA THR A 347 -14.04 -20.81 -14.87
C THR A 347 -13.10 -20.91 -16.08
N THR A 348 -12.71 -19.78 -16.65
CA THR A 348 -11.86 -19.69 -17.86
C THR A 348 -10.72 -18.71 -17.67
N ALA A 349 -9.57 -19.02 -18.25
CA ALA A 349 -8.45 -18.09 -18.34
C ALA A 349 -8.79 -16.90 -19.26
N LEU A 350 -8.41 -15.69 -18.84
CA LEU A 350 -8.46 -14.49 -19.67
C LEU A 350 -7.36 -14.52 -20.73
N VAL A 351 -6.15 -14.92 -20.32
CA VAL A 351 -5.00 -15.12 -21.20
C VAL A 351 -4.52 -16.57 -21.02
N PRO A 352 -4.44 -17.38 -22.10
CA PRO A 352 -4.02 -18.77 -22.03
C PRO A 352 -2.55 -18.89 -21.62
N GLU A 353 -2.12 -20.10 -21.31
CA GLU A 353 -0.75 -20.36 -20.84
C GLU A 353 0.30 -19.95 -21.87
N SER A 354 1.28 -19.18 -21.40
CA SER A 354 2.49 -18.84 -22.14
C SER A 354 3.71 -19.17 -21.31
N THR A 355 4.79 -19.62 -21.96
CA THR A 355 6.06 -19.92 -21.30
C THR A 355 7.13 -18.96 -21.81
N PHE A 356 7.79 -18.30 -20.87
CA PHE A 356 8.88 -17.36 -21.14
C PHE A 356 10.23 -17.96 -20.76
N CYS A 357 11.23 -17.77 -21.62
CA CYS A 357 12.63 -18.09 -21.35
C CYS A 357 13.53 -17.02 -22.01
N LEU A 358 14.67 -16.72 -21.39
CA LEU A 358 15.66 -15.76 -21.94
C LEU A 358 16.51 -16.35 -23.07
N GLN A 359 16.69 -17.67 -23.03
CA GLN A 359 17.51 -18.45 -23.94
C GLN A 359 16.79 -19.75 -24.24
N THR A 360 16.91 -20.26 -25.47
CA THR A 360 16.46 -21.60 -25.83
C THR A 360 17.06 -22.63 -24.89
N ASP A 361 16.21 -23.48 -24.29
CA ASP A 361 16.54 -24.49 -23.27
C ASP A 361 17.05 -23.95 -21.91
N GLY A 362 16.87 -22.66 -21.64
CA GLY A 362 17.18 -22.05 -20.34
C GLY A 362 16.06 -22.19 -19.30
N PRO A 363 16.28 -21.71 -18.07
CA PRO A 363 15.23 -21.61 -17.06
C PRO A 363 14.03 -20.83 -17.60
N SER A 364 12.83 -21.31 -17.30
CA SER A 364 11.59 -20.75 -17.80
C SER A 364 10.57 -20.49 -16.69
N VAL A 365 9.57 -19.68 -17.03
CA VAL A 365 8.37 -19.43 -16.24
C VAL A 365 7.14 -19.57 -17.14
N SER A 366 6.19 -20.39 -16.72
CA SER A 366 4.88 -20.54 -17.36
C SER A 366 3.85 -19.73 -16.61
N MET A 367 3.01 -19.01 -17.33
CA MET A 367 2.11 -17.99 -16.78
C MET A 367 0.73 -18.07 -17.42
N VAL A 368 -0.31 -17.85 -16.62
CA VAL A 368 -1.72 -17.78 -17.04
C VAL A 368 -2.37 -16.60 -16.34
N ILE A 369 -3.25 -15.85 -17.00
CA ILE A 369 -4.00 -14.76 -16.36
C ILE A 369 -5.47 -15.13 -16.27
N CYS A 370 -6.04 -15.04 -15.07
CA CYS A 370 -7.46 -15.09 -14.83
C CYS A 370 -7.95 -13.76 -14.28
N ARG A 371 -9.14 -13.32 -14.72
CA ARG A 371 -9.82 -12.17 -14.12
C ARG A 371 -10.75 -12.67 -13.02
N ILE A 372 -10.68 -12.06 -11.84
CA ILE A 372 -11.59 -12.34 -10.73
C ILE A 372 -13.00 -11.88 -11.16
N PRO A 373 -14.02 -12.76 -11.14
CA PRO A 373 -15.37 -12.36 -11.52
C PRO A 373 -15.92 -11.28 -10.59
N ASP A 374 -16.72 -10.35 -11.14
CA ASP A 374 -17.24 -9.20 -10.39
C ASP A 374 -18.07 -9.60 -9.15
N SER A 375 -18.77 -10.74 -9.19
CA SER A 375 -19.50 -11.30 -8.04
C SER A 375 -18.59 -11.69 -6.87
N HIS A 376 -17.37 -12.15 -7.17
CA HIS A 376 -16.36 -12.54 -6.19
C HIS A 376 -15.56 -11.32 -5.69
N MET A 377 -15.53 -10.22 -6.43
CA MET A 377 -14.92 -8.97 -5.99
C MET A 377 -15.69 -8.30 -4.85
N ALA A 378 -17.02 -8.29 -4.94
CA ALA A 378 -17.90 -7.68 -3.93
C ALA A 378 -17.97 -8.51 -2.62
N THR A 379 -17.67 -9.80 -2.70
CA THR A 379 -17.82 -10.76 -1.59
C THR A 379 -16.49 -11.27 -1.04
N SER A 380 -15.34 -10.80 -1.54
CA SER A 380 -14.01 -11.24 -1.09
C SER A 380 -13.68 -10.79 0.35
N ARG A 381 -14.33 -11.44 1.31
CA ARG A 381 -13.74 -11.75 2.61
C ARG A 381 -12.38 -12.40 2.32
N PRO A 382 -11.28 -11.91 2.90
CA PRO A 382 -10.06 -12.70 2.92
C PRO A 382 -10.36 -13.95 3.74
N GLU A 383 -10.26 -15.12 3.12
CA GLU A 383 -10.39 -16.38 3.84
C GLU A 383 -9.39 -16.40 4.99
N SER A 384 -9.92 -16.63 6.19
CA SER A 384 -9.20 -16.89 7.42
C SER A 384 -8.43 -18.21 7.24
N GLY A 385 -7.24 -18.12 6.65
CA GLY A 385 -6.44 -19.28 6.29
C GLY A 385 -4.98 -18.98 5.96
N VAL A 386 -4.38 -17.95 6.55
CA VAL A 386 -2.92 -17.76 6.48
C VAL A 386 -2.38 -17.60 7.89
N ALA A 387 -1.93 -18.74 8.43
CA ALA A 387 -1.17 -18.81 9.65
C ALA A 387 0.08 -17.90 9.54
N GLY A 388 0.26 -17.03 10.53
CA GLY A 388 1.54 -16.45 10.96
C GLY A 388 2.49 -15.97 9.86
N ARG A 389 2.33 -14.71 9.42
CA ARG A 389 3.42 -13.97 8.77
C ARG A 389 4.58 -13.83 9.77
N HIS A 390 5.69 -14.51 9.51
CA HIS A 390 6.99 -14.04 9.98
C HIS A 390 7.44 -12.91 9.03
N LEU A 391 7.34 -11.65 9.48
CA LEU A 391 8.24 -10.61 9.00
C LEU A 391 9.68 -11.08 9.27
N PRO A 392 10.66 -10.80 8.39
CA PRO A 392 12.05 -11.06 8.70
C PRO A 392 12.39 -10.35 10.02
N THR A 393 12.81 -11.11 11.02
CA THR A 393 13.19 -10.56 12.33
C THR A 393 14.30 -9.52 12.12
N HIS A 394 14.02 -8.25 12.42
CA HIS A 394 15.02 -7.17 12.49
C HIS A 394 16.02 -7.52 13.60
N ARG A 395 17.26 -7.88 13.26
CA ARG A 395 18.28 -8.31 14.23
C ARG A 395 19.41 -7.29 14.49
N GLY A 396 19.61 -6.33 13.59
CA GLY A 396 20.66 -5.30 13.71
C GLY A 396 20.19 -3.97 14.29
N ARG A 397 21.13 -3.16 14.81
CA ARG A 397 20.87 -1.79 15.30
C ARG A 397 20.85 -0.76 14.17
N HIS A 398 21.57 -1.04 13.10
CA HIS A 398 21.64 -0.18 11.92
C HIS A 398 21.35 -1.00 10.67
N GLN A 399 20.63 -0.42 9.72
CA GLN A 399 20.41 -1.02 8.41
C GLN A 399 20.87 -0.06 7.31
N ILE A 400 21.69 -0.56 6.38
CA ILE A 400 22.11 0.18 5.19
C ILE A 400 21.46 -0.48 3.98
N VAL A 401 20.60 0.26 3.29
CA VAL A 401 19.92 -0.20 2.08
C VAL A 401 20.62 0.40 0.87
N VAL A 402 21.30 -0.44 0.08
CA VAL A 402 22.06 -0.03 -1.11
C VAL A 402 21.24 -0.31 -2.36
N CYS A 403 21.09 0.70 -3.22
CA CYS A 403 20.39 0.55 -4.49
C CYS A 403 21.18 -0.35 -5.45
N SER A 404 20.47 -1.29 -6.09
CA SER A 404 21.00 -2.28 -7.03
C SER A 404 20.24 -2.33 -8.37
N GLY A 405 19.49 -1.26 -8.70
CA GLY A 405 18.66 -1.21 -9.92
C GLY A 405 19.44 -1.27 -11.25
N VAL A 406 18.80 -1.77 -12.31
CA VAL A 406 19.40 -2.03 -13.63
C VAL A 406 19.98 -0.76 -14.31
N GLN A 407 19.34 0.40 -14.15
CA GLN A 407 19.87 1.68 -14.66
C GLN A 407 21.12 2.17 -13.89
N CYS A 408 21.25 1.78 -12.62
CA CYS A 408 22.41 2.08 -11.79
C CYS A 408 23.59 1.17 -12.18
N ALA A 409 23.34 -0.07 -12.59
CA ALA A 409 24.36 -0.99 -13.13
C ALA A 409 24.97 -0.47 -14.44
N ARG A 410 24.17 0.14 -15.33
CA ARG A 410 24.65 0.74 -16.59
C ARG A 410 25.52 2.00 -16.39
N ALA A 411 25.38 2.70 -15.25
CA ALA A 411 26.16 3.90 -14.92
C ALA A 411 27.54 3.60 -14.29
N GLY A 412 28.07 2.39 -14.48
CA GLY A 412 29.37 1.97 -13.94
C GLY A 412 29.34 1.49 -12.49
N SER A 413 28.17 1.22 -11.90
CA SER A 413 28.12 0.54 -10.59
C SER A 413 28.33 -0.96 -10.76
N CYS A 414 29.23 -1.52 -9.94
CA CYS A 414 29.34 -2.96 -9.79
C CYS A 414 27.99 -3.50 -9.30
N HIS A 415 27.41 -4.45 -10.04
CA HIS A 415 26.22 -5.26 -9.68
C HIS A 415 26.30 -5.95 -8.31
N ARG A 416 27.43 -5.81 -7.61
CA ARG A 416 27.77 -6.40 -6.31
C ARG A 416 28.10 -5.34 -5.25
N LEU A 417 27.67 -4.08 -5.39
CA LEU A 417 27.99 -3.04 -4.40
C LEU A 417 27.46 -3.39 -3.00
N ALA A 418 26.25 -3.92 -2.89
CA ALA A 418 25.72 -4.42 -1.62
C ALA A 418 26.57 -5.56 -1.05
N ASP A 419 27.01 -6.51 -1.88
CA ASP A 419 27.91 -7.60 -1.46
C ASP A 419 29.30 -7.10 -1.06
N TYR A 420 29.80 -6.07 -1.74
CA TYR A 420 31.04 -5.40 -1.41
C TYR A 420 30.96 -4.73 -0.03
N VAL A 421 29.90 -3.98 0.22
CA VAL A 421 29.69 -3.30 1.52
C VAL A 421 29.41 -4.33 2.63
N ARG A 422 28.70 -5.43 2.35
CA ARG A 422 28.56 -6.58 3.26
C ARG A 422 29.93 -7.18 3.62
N ARG A 423 30.80 -7.42 2.63
CA ARG A 423 32.16 -7.92 2.88
C ARG A 423 32.97 -6.95 3.73
N LEU A 424 32.89 -5.64 3.47
CA LEU A 424 33.58 -4.65 4.29
C LEU A 424 33.05 -4.57 5.72
N ALA A 425 31.74 -4.72 5.93
CA ALA A 425 31.16 -4.79 7.26
C ALA A 425 31.69 -6.02 8.03
N ARG A 426 31.79 -7.18 7.35
CA ARG A 426 32.41 -8.40 7.91
C ARG A 426 33.88 -8.23 8.24
N ASP A 427 34.67 -7.66 7.33
CA ASP A 427 36.10 -7.38 7.54
C ASP A 427 36.34 -6.49 8.78
N LEU A 428 35.36 -5.64 9.11
CA LEU A 428 35.40 -4.74 10.27
C LEU A 428 34.77 -5.34 11.54
N GLY A 429 34.22 -6.56 11.48
CA GLY A 429 33.50 -7.21 12.58
C GLY A 429 32.19 -6.49 12.97
N LEU A 430 31.54 -5.83 12.00
CA LEU A 430 30.31 -5.04 12.20
C LEU A 430 29.04 -5.79 11.77
N ASP A 431 29.17 -7.07 11.40
CA ASP A 431 28.10 -7.96 10.96
C ASP A 431 27.51 -8.83 12.09
N GLN A 432 27.97 -8.65 13.33
CA GLN A 432 27.50 -9.43 14.48
C GLN A 432 27.40 -8.56 15.75
N GLY A 433 26.41 -8.86 16.60
CA GLY A 433 26.24 -8.26 17.93
C GLY A 433 25.20 -7.14 18.04
N VAL A 434 25.10 -6.52 19.22
CA VAL A 434 24.05 -5.53 19.58
C VAL A 434 24.12 -4.23 18.76
N ARG A 435 25.22 -4.01 18.02
CA ARG A 435 25.39 -2.87 17.10
C ARG A 435 25.66 -3.30 15.66
N GLU A 436 25.20 -4.48 15.29
CA GLU A 436 25.31 -5.00 13.92
C GLU A 436 24.74 -4.03 12.90
N ILE A 437 25.46 -3.89 11.78
CA ILE A 437 25.04 -3.19 10.58
C ILE A 437 24.55 -4.22 9.55
N GLN A 438 23.24 -4.28 9.36
CA GLN A 438 22.64 -5.12 8.34
C GLN A 438 22.67 -4.39 6.99
N VAL A 439 23.26 -4.99 5.96
CA VAL A 439 23.33 -4.38 4.62
C VAL A 439 22.38 -5.10 3.67
N ALA A 440 21.30 -4.42 3.30
CA ALA A 440 20.30 -4.90 2.35
C ALA A 440 20.51 -4.27 0.97
N SER A 441 20.12 -4.99 -0.07
CA SER A 441 20.01 -4.44 -1.42
C SER A 441 18.55 -4.09 -1.69
N SER A 442 18.30 -2.94 -2.31
CA SER A 442 16.98 -2.59 -2.84
C SER A 442 17.04 -2.54 -4.37
N VAL A 443 16.00 -3.02 -5.03
CA VAL A 443 15.82 -2.88 -6.48
C VAL A 443 15.00 -1.62 -6.71
N CYS A 444 15.57 -0.63 -7.39
CA CYS A 444 14.89 0.63 -7.67
C CYS A 444 14.06 0.53 -8.95
N CYS A 445 12.79 0.94 -8.86
CA CYS A 445 11.80 1.10 -9.92
C CYS A 445 11.94 2.42 -10.71
N VAL A 446 13.14 2.75 -11.21
CA VAL A 446 13.38 3.83 -12.19
C VAL A 446 13.08 5.30 -11.75
N ALA A 447 12.51 5.55 -10.56
CA ALA A 447 12.15 6.89 -10.09
C ALA A 447 13.28 7.71 -9.41
N CYS A 448 14.46 7.11 -9.15
CA CYS A 448 15.52 7.80 -8.42
C CYS A 448 16.34 8.73 -9.33
N ARG A 449 16.14 10.05 -9.21
CA ARG A 449 16.91 11.10 -9.92
C ARG A 449 18.43 11.05 -9.62
N TYR A 450 18.81 10.47 -8.48
CA TYR A 450 20.16 10.61 -7.94
C TYR A 450 21.14 9.49 -8.33
N LYS A 451 20.65 8.33 -8.81
CA LYS A 451 21.41 7.10 -9.21
C LYS A 451 22.43 6.62 -8.15
N ASN A 452 22.65 5.30 -8.03
CA ASN A 452 23.66 4.73 -7.12
C ASN A 452 23.55 5.29 -5.68
N SER A 453 22.36 5.15 -5.06
CA SER A 453 22.06 5.70 -3.73
C SER A 453 22.10 4.64 -2.63
N ALA A 454 22.38 5.06 -1.40
CA ALA A 454 22.22 4.25 -0.20
C ALA A 454 21.41 5.00 0.85
N VAL A 455 20.55 4.31 1.59
CA VAL A 455 19.77 4.86 2.70
C VAL A 455 20.18 4.18 3.98
N ILE A 456 20.31 4.95 5.05
CA ILE A 456 20.69 4.46 6.36
C ILE A 456 19.48 4.55 7.28
N HIS A 457 19.19 3.45 7.97
CA HIS A 457 18.14 3.36 8.96
C HIS A 457 18.76 3.02 10.32
N GLU A 458 18.32 3.69 11.37
CA GLU A 458 18.66 3.37 12.76
C GLU A 458 17.46 2.72 13.44
N HIS A 459 17.66 1.55 14.04
CA HIS A 459 16.66 0.92 14.90
C HIS A 459 16.84 1.48 16.31
N LEU A 460 16.08 2.53 16.62
CA LEU A 460 16.19 3.31 17.85
C LEU A 460 15.33 2.72 18.96
N ALA A 461 15.85 2.70 20.18
CA ALA A 461 15.04 2.50 21.38
C ALA A 461 14.25 3.79 21.67
N ALA A 462 13.15 3.68 22.42
CA ALA A 462 12.18 4.77 22.63
C ALA A 462 12.74 6.08 23.25
N HIS A 463 13.99 6.08 23.74
CA HIS A 463 14.66 7.23 24.37
C HIS A 463 15.85 7.77 23.54
N GLU A 464 16.15 7.20 22.37
CA GLU A 464 17.31 7.59 21.56
C GLU A 464 16.90 8.51 20.40
N SER A 465 17.55 9.67 20.25
CA SER A 465 17.33 10.56 19.10
C SER A 465 18.01 10.04 17.84
N PRO A 466 17.40 10.15 16.64
CA PRO A 466 18.00 9.72 15.38
C PRO A 466 19.24 10.54 15.04
N VAL A 467 20.37 9.89 14.75
CA VAL A 467 21.60 10.59 14.32
C VAL A 467 21.79 10.50 12.80
N ASN A 468 21.65 9.30 12.24
CA ASN A 468 21.80 9.03 10.81
C ASN A 468 20.56 8.37 10.17
N ASP A 469 19.46 8.25 10.92
CA ASP A 469 18.23 7.65 10.40
C ASP A 469 17.65 8.48 9.25
N GLY A 470 17.31 7.82 8.14
CA GLY A 470 16.82 8.46 6.93
C GLY A 470 17.89 9.19 6.09
N VAL A 471 19.17 9.17 6.49
CA VAL A 471 20.24 9.79 5.70
C VAL A 471 20.40 9.08 4.36
N ARG A 472 20.31 9.86 3.28
CA ARG A 472 20.42 9.38 1.90
C ARG A 472 21.74 9.83 1.28
N LEU A 473 22.53 8.84 0.86
CA LEU A 473 23.79 9.02 0.14
C LEU A 473 23.56 8.84 -1.35
N ARG A 474 24.23 9.64 -2.18
CA ARG A 474 24.23 9.53 -3.65
C ARG A 474 25.64 9.36 -4.20
N GLY A 475 25.74 8.69 -5.34
CA GLY A 475 27.04 8.41 -5.97
C GLY A 475 27.86 7.38 -5.19
N VAL A 476 27.24 6.46 -4.44
CA VAL A 476 27.96 5.57 -3.52
C VAL A 476 28.89 4.55 -4.22
N HIS A 477 28.75 4.39 -5.53
CA HIS A 477 29.65 3.64 -6.40
C HIS A 477 31.06 4.25 -6.53
N SER A 478 31.20 5.58 -6.34
CA SER A 478 32.50 6.27 -6.45
C SER A 478 33.24 6.35 -5.10
N PHE A 479 32.68 5.77 -4.04
CA PHE A 479 33.31 5.77 -2.72
C PHE A 479 34.47 4.79 -2.68
N SER A 480 35.61 5.26 -2.18
CA SER A 480 36.77 4.40 -1.97
C SER A 480 36.53 3.42 -0.81
N ARG A 481 37.37 2.38 -0.74
CA ARG A 481 37.36 1.42 0.40
C ARG A 481 37.49 2.15 1.74
N THR A 482 38.37 3.15 1.82
CA THR A 482 38.62 3.91 3.04
C THR A 482 37.41 4.76 3.45
N GLN A 483 36.72 5.37 2.47
CA GLN A 483 35.48 6.12 2.72
C GLN A 483 34.37 5.22 3.24
N TRP A 484 34.16 4.04 2.65
CA TRP A 484 33.18 3.07 3.14
C TRP A 484 33.50 2.58 4.56
N GLN A 485 34.77 2.32 4.87
CA GLN A 485 35.18 1.94 6.22
C GLN A 485 34.92 3.05 7.24
N GLN A 486 35.14 4.31 6.87
CA GLN A 486 34.83 5.46 7.72
C GLN A 486 33.32 5.59 7.95
N ILE A 487 32.50 5.45 6.91
CA ILE A 487 31.03 5.50 7.00
C ILE A 487 30.50 4.37 7.90
N LEU A 488 30.94 3.13 7.70
CA LEU A 488 30.50 1.99 8.51
C LEU A 488 30.88 2.17 9.99
N ARG A 489 32.10 2.66 10.28
CA ARG A 489 32.52 2.98 11.64
C ARG A 489 31.72 4.14 12.25
N ALA A 490 31.40 5.16 11.47
CA ALA A 490 30.60 6.29 11.91
C ALA A 490 29.14 5.90 12.21
N VAL A 491 28.53 5.06 11.36
CA VAL A 491 27.19 4.49 11.58
C VAL A 491 27.17 3.68 12.88
N ASN A 492 28.11 2.76 13.06
CA ASN A 492 28.21 1.96 14.29
C ASN A 492 28.44 2.81 15.56
N ARG A 493 29.18 3.92 15.43
CA ARG A 493 29.47 4.85 16.55
C ARG A 493 28.42 5.94 16.73
N ARG A 494 27.38 5.98 15.88
CA ARG A 494 26.36 7.04 15.86
C ARG A 494 26.98 8.43 15.76
N GLN A 495 28.00 8.57 14.91
CA GLN A 495 28.58 9.86 14.55
C GLN A 495 27.81 10.42 13.35
N PRO A 496 27.49 11.74 13.33
CA PRO A 496 26.68 12.33 12.27
C PRO A 496 27.42 12.30 10.93
N LEU A 497 26.83 11.62 9.94
CA LEU A 497 27.45 11.47 8.61
C LEU A 497 27.51 12.78 7.83
N LYS A 498 26.71 13.77 8.21
CA LYS A 498 26.72 15.12 7.62
C LYS A 498 28.06 15.85 7.80
N SER A 499 28.86 15.49 8.82
CA SER A 499 30.19 16.08 9.04
C SER A 499 31.33 15.30 8.37
N LEU A 500 31.06 14.08 7.90
CA LEU A 500 32.06 13.16 7.33
C LEU A 500 31.96 13.02 5.81
N VAL A 501 30.76 13.19 5.26
CA VAL A 501 30.48 13.05 3.84
C VAL A 501 30.30 14.43 3.22
N ALA A 502 30.96 14.69 2.08
CA ALA A 502 30.83 15.97 1.38
C ALA A 502 29.36 16.23 0.99
N PRO A 503 28.87 17.48 1.04
CA PRO A 503 27.49 17.84 0.69
C PRO A 503 27.06 17.39 -0.73
N SER A 504 28.02 17.28 -1.65
CA SER A 504 27.81 16.73 -2.99
C SER A 504 27.35 15.27 -3.01
N HIS A 505 27.57 14.50 -1.94
CA HIS A 505 27.18 13.10 -1.81
C HIS A 505 25.97 12.87 -0.91
N LEU A 506 25.40 13.93 -0.35
CA LEU A 506 24.14 13.88 0.41
C LEU A 506 22.97 14.26 -0.51
N VAL A 507 21.86 13.54 -0.41
CA VAL A 507 20.60 13.92 -1.06
C VAL A 507 19.86 14.89 -0.14
N PRO A 508 19.50 16.10 -0.59
CA PRO A 508 18.70 17.03 0.20
C PRO A 508 17.33 16.39 0.46
N MET A 509 16.94 16.33 1.73
CA MET A 509 15.57 15.96 2.12
C MET A 509 14.69 17.17 1.80
N GLY A 510 13.57 16.99 1.09
CA GLY A 510 12.72 18.08 0.65
C GLY A 510 12.26 18.98 1.79
N ASN A 511 12.93 20.12 1.91
CA ASN A 511 12.57 21.43 2.46
C ASN A 511 13.89 22.14 2.82
N ASP A 512 14.51 22.72 1.80
CA ASP A 512 15.24 23.99 1.87
C ASP A 512 14.82 24.81 0.64
#